data_AF-D8P687-F1
#
_entry.id   AF-D8P687-F1
#
_cell.length_a   1.000
_cell.length_b   1.000
_cell.length_c   1.000
_cell.angle_alpha   90.00
_cell.angle_beta   90.00
_cell.angle_gamma   90.00
#
_symmetry.space_group_name_H-M   'P 1'
#
loop_
_entity.id
_entity.type
_entity.pdbx_description
1 polymer ?
#
loop_
_entity_poly.entity_id
_entity_poly.type
_entity_poly.pdbx_seq_one_letter_code
_entity_poly.pdbx_strand_id
1 'polypeptide(L)'
;MVQKVTAMGQDANKADFTAARIYRRDAAIYQLSSTVNHIVGCWLSENFQPISLLVPRGRKHMQELATRSPQGQAYYAFVEQYFDAVEAALRSGGLWVEY
;
A
#
# COMPACT_ATOMS: atom_id res chain seq x y z
N MET A 1 -9.05 1.58 14.09
CA MET A 1 -7.85 1.60 13.21
C MET A 1 -7.99 0.62 12.05
N VAL A 2 -8.27 -0.67 12.30
CA VAL A 2 -8.52 -1.67 11.25
C VAL A 2 -9.60 -1.26 10.24
N GLN A 3 -10.75 -0.74 10.70
CA GLN A 3 -11.81 -0.24 9.82
C GLN A 3 -11.35 0.87 8.85
N LYS A 4 -10.42 1.74 9.27
CA LYS A 4 -9.84 2.78 8.41
C LYS A 4 -8.97 2.14 7.33
N VAL A 5 -8.16 1.13 7.68
CA VAL A 5 -7.32 0.40 6.74
C VAL A 5 -8.16 -0.38 5.73
N THR A 6 -9.24 -1.03 6.18
CA THR A 6 -10.19 -1.74 5.31
C THR A 6 -10.87 -0.79 4.33
N ALA A 7 -11.37 0.36 4.79
CA ALA A 7 -11.99 1.36 3.93
C ALA A 7 -11.00 1.92 2.88
N MET A 8 -9.77 2.22 3.30
CA MET A 8 -8.72 2.66 2.36
C MET A 8 -8.28 1.55 1.41
N GLY A 9 -8.30 0.29 1.83
CA GLY A 9 -8.02 -0.86 0.97
C GLY A 9 -9.08 -1.06 -0.11
N GLN A 10 -10.34 -0.73 0.19
CA GLN A 10 -11.39 -0.65 -0.84
C GLN A 10 -11.12 0.50 -1.81
N ASP A 11 -10.63 1.64 -1.33
CA ASP A 11 -10.24 2.78 -2.17
C ASP A 11 -9.03 2.49 -3.09
N ALA A 12 -8.12 1.60 -2.69
CA ALA A 12 -7.03 1.13 -3.56
C ALA A 12 -7.55 0.47 -4.85
N ASN A 13 -8.80 -0.01 -4.85
CA ASN A 13 -9.48 -0.61 -6.00
C ASN A 13 -10.31 0.40 -6.81
N LYS A 14 -10.25 1.72 -6.53
CA LYS A 14 -10.97 2.74 -7.31
C LYS A 14 -10.53 2.77 -8.78
N ALA A 15 -11.48 3.10 -9.65
CA ALA A 15 -11.33 3.06 -11.11
C ALA A 15 -10.14 3.89 -11.63
N ASP A 16 -9.77 4.98 -10.95
CA ASP A 16 -8.70 5.89 -11.37
C ASP A 16 -7.32 5.22 -11.37
N PHE A 17 -7.05 4.32 -10.42
CA PHE A 17 -5.81 3.54 -10.39
C PHE A 17 -5.82 2.40 -11.42
N THR A 18 -7.01 1.89 -11.73
CA THR A 18 -7.21 0.87 -12.78
C THR A 18 -6.88 1.44 -14.16
N ALA A 19 -7.29 2.68 -14.45
CA ALA A 19 -6.99 3.37 -15.70
C ALA A 19 -5.49 3.59 -15.90
N ALA A 20 -4.75 3.84 -14.81
CA ALA A 20 -3.31 4.03 -14.82
C ALA A 20 -2.51 2.72 -15.02
N ARG A 21 -3.16 1.55 -15.01
CA ARG A 21 -2.57 0.22 -15.27
C ARG A 21 -1.34 -0.10 -14.42
N ILE A 22 -1.26 0.52 -13.25
CA ILE A 22 -0.14 0.42 -12.29
C ILE A 22 0.07 -1.00 -11.75
N TYR A 23 -0.96 -1.83 -11.85
CA TYR A 23 -0.98 -3.25 -11.47
C TYR A 23 -0.31 -4.17 -12.49
N ARG A 24 0.09 -3.68 -13.67
CA ARG A 24 0.72 -4.53 -14.68
C ARG A 24 2.19 -4.76 -14.36
N ARG A 25 2.68 -5.98 -14.63
CA ARG A 25 4.06 -6.40 -14.31
C ARG A 25 5.15 -5.62 -15.03
N ASP A 26 4.83 -5.04 -16.18
CA ASP A 26 5.73 -4.20 -16.97
C ASP A 26 5.76 -2.74 -16.49
N ALA A 27 4.89 -2.35 -15.56
CA ALA A 27 4.94 -1.03 -14.95
C ALA A 27 6.06 -0.96 -13.90
N ALA A 28 6.87 0.09 -13.94
CA ALA A 28 7.97 0.28 -12.98
C ALA A 28 7.49 0.29 -11.50
N ILE A 29 6.26 0.72 -11.28
CA ILE A 29 5.58 0.80 -9.98
C ILE A 29 4.88 -0.51 -9.56
N TYR A 30 4.98 -1.58 -10.35
CA TYR A 30 4.32 -2.86 -10.08
C TYR A 30 4.68 -3.43 -8.70
N GLN A 31 5.94 -3.33 -8.30
CA GLN A 31 6.41 -3.85 -7.01
C GLN A 31 5.71 -3.16 -5.83
N LEU A 32 5.52 -1.84 -5.92
CA LEU A 32 4.74 -1.08 -4.94
C LEU A 32 3.27 -1.53 -4.94
N SER A 33 2.67 -1.66 -6.13
CA SER A 33 1.28 -2.10 -6.26
C SER A 33 1.06 -3.50 -5.67
N SER A 34 1.97 -4.45 -5.94
CA SER A 34 1.92 -5.79 -5.36
C SER A 34 2.06 -5.77 -3.84
N THR A 35 2.88 -4.85 -3.30
CA THR A 35 3.06 -4.68 -1.86
C THR A 35 1.76 -4.20 -1.20
N VAL A 36 1.12 -3.19 -1.79
CA VAL A 36 -0.17 -2.66 -1.34
C VAL A 36 -1.25 -3.74 -1.43
N ASN A 37 -1.34 -4.47 -2.54
CA ASN A 37 -2.33 -5.54 -2.73
C ASN A 37 -2.19 -6.68 -1.71
N HIS A 38 -0.96 -7.03 -1.32
CA HIS A 38 -0.76 -8.00 -0.25
C HIS A 38 -1.37 -7.52 1.07
N ILE A 39 -1.05 -6.29 1.49
CA ILE A 39 -1.54 -5.72 2.75
C ILE A 39 -3.07 -5.60 2.72
N VAL A 40 -3.64 -5.14 1.60
CA VAL A 40 -5.09 -5.08 1.38
C VAL A 40 -5.70 -6.49 1.51
N GLY A 41 -5.13 -7.49 0.85
CA GLY A 41 -5.62 -8.87 0.90
C GLY A 41 -5.62 -9.44 2.32
N CYS A 42 -4.56 -9.21 3.10
CA CYS A 42 -4.51 -9.59 4.52
C CYS A 42 -5.69 -8.98 5.30
N TRP A 43 -5.87 -7.66 5.22
CA TRP A 43 -6.91 -6.95 5.97
C TRP A 43 -8.33 -7.28 5.52
N LEU A 44 -8.57 -7.42 4.21
CA LEU A 44 -9.90 -7.77 3.69
C LEU A 44 -10.29 -9.21 4.01
N SER A 45 -9.31 -10.12 4.07
CA SER A 45 -9.59 -11.53 4.35
C SER A 45 -9.84 -11.81 5.83
N GLU A 46 -9.34 -10.94 6.73
CA GLU A 46 -9.30 -11.13 8.19
C GLU A 46 -8.58 -12.42 8.66
N ASN A 47 -8.05 -13.21 7.72
CA ASN A 47 -7.43 -14.52 7.99
C ASN A 47 -5.93 -14.41 8.28
N PHE A 48 -5.29 -13.31 7.86
CA PHE A 48 -3.85 -13.12 7.94
C PHE A 48 -3.48 -11.71 8.36
N GLN A 49 -2.41 -11.58 9.14
CA GLN A 49 -1.84 -10.29 9.50
C GLN A 49 -0.88 -9.80 8.40
N PRO A 50 -0.87 -8.50 8.07
CA PRO A 50 0.12 -7.96 7.14
C PRO A 50 1.55 -8.10 7.68
N ILE A 51 2.49 -8.36 6.78
CA ILE A 51 3.92 -8.37 7.09
C ILE A 51 4.38 -6.93 7.32
N SER A 52 4.82 -6.60 8.53
CA SER A 52 5.22 -5.22 8.91
C SER A 52 6.35 -4.66 8.05
N LEU A 53 7.30 -5.50 7.63
CA LEU A 53 8.44 -5.13 6.76
C LEU A 53 8.02 -4.55 5.39
N LEU A 54 6.80 -4.83 4.93
CA LEU A 54 6.32 -4.36 3.64
C LEU A 54 6.10 -2.84 3.59
N VAL A 55 5.76 -2.22 4.73
CA VAL A 55 5.60 -0.77 4.83
C VAL A 55 6.91 -0.03 4.54
N PRO A 56 8.01 -0.24 5.30
CA PRO A 56 9.26 0.47 5.03
C PRO A 56 9.86 0.13 3.66
N ARG A 57 9.68 -1.11 3.16
CA ARG A 57 10.10 -1.47 1.80
C ARG A 57 9.34 -0.71 0.72
N GLY A 58 8.02 -0.55 0.88
CA GLY A 58 7.21 0.24 -0.04
C GLY A 58 7.62 1.72 -0.04
N ARG A 59 7.87 2.31 1.13
CA ARG A 59 8.39 3.69 1.25
C ARG A 59 9.74 3.84 0.57
N LYS A 60 10.67 2.91 0.80
CA LYS A 60 11.98 2.88 0.14
C LYS A 60 11.85 2.81 -1.39
N HIS A 61 10.95 1.97 -1.90
CA HIS A 61 10.69 1.90 -3.34
C HIS A 61 10.19 3.24 -3.91
N MET A 62 9.28 3.93 -3.22
CA MET A 62 8.81 5.26 -3.65
C MET A 62 9.92 6.32 -3.66
N GLN A 63 10.88 6.23 -2.74
CA GLN A 63 12.05 7.11 -2.68
C GLN A 63 13.05 6.82 -3.82
N GLU A 64 13.32 5.55 -4.10
CA GLU A 64 14.28 5.12 -5.13
C GLU A 64 13.73 5.31 -6.55
N LEU A 65 12.42 5.19 -6.73
CA LEU A 65 11.77 5.23 -8.03
C LEU A 65 10.77 6.40 -8.10
N ALA A 66 11.26 7.60 -8.44
CA ALA A 66 10.40 8.75 -8.65
C ALA A 66 9.51 8.58 -9.90
N THR A 67 8.21 8.78 -9.74
CA THR A 67 7.25 8.82 -10.87
C THR A 67 7.04 10.25 -11.37
N ARG A 68 7.13 10.42 -12.70
CA ARG A 68 6.87 11.70 -13.39
C ARG A 68 5.44 11.82 -13.92
N SER A 69 4.67 10.73 -13.88
CA SER A 69 3.27 10.75 -14.31
C SER A 69 2.37 11.30 -13.19
N PRO A 70 1.38 12.15 -13.51
CA PRO A 70 0.40 12.62 -12.52
C PRO A 70 -0.32 11.47 -11.79
N GLN A 71 -0.65 10.40 -12.52
CA GLN A 71 -1.33 9.23 -11.95
C GLN A 71 -0.43 8.47 -10.96
N GLY A 72 0.86 8.30 -11.29
CA GLY A 72 1.80 7.68 -10.36
C GLY A 72 2.01 8.55 -9.12
N GLN A 73 2.07 9.88 -9.26
CA GLN A 73 2.19 10.79 -8.12
C GLN A 73 0.96 10.72 -7.21
N ALA A 74 -0.23 10.69 -7.79
CA ALA A 74 -1.48 10.48 -7.05
C ALA A 74 -1.48 9.12 -6.33
N TYR A 75 -0.98 8.07 -6.98
CA TYR A 75 -0.84 6.76 -6.35
C TYR A 75 0.15 6.78 -5.19
N TYR A 76 1.31 7.44 -5.32
CA TYR A 76 2.30 7.54 -4.24
C TYR A 76 1.73 8.30 -3.04
N ALA A 77 1.00 9.40 -3.28
CA ALA A 77 0.34 10.14 -2.22
C ALA A 77 -0.73 9.31 -1.50
N PHE A 78 -1.48 8.49 -2.23
CA PHE A 78 -2.42 7.53 -1.65
C PHE A 78 -1.70 6.45 -0.83
N VAL A 79 -0.64 5.85 -1.38
CA VAL A 79 0.10 4.76 -0.74
C VAL A 79 0.75 5.23 0.56
N GLU A 80 1.26 6.47 0.63
CA GLU A 80 1.79 6.94 1.91
C GLU A 80 0.73 7.09 3.00
N GLN A 81 -0.43 7.68 2.67
CA GLN A 81 -1.54 7.74 3.62
C GLN A 81 -2.00 6.35 4.06
N TYR A 82 -1.98 5.38 3.13
CA TYR A 82 -2.32 4.00 3.42
C TYR A 82 -1.29 3.35 4.36
N PHE A 83 0.00 3.54 4.10
CA PHE A 83 1.08 3.03 4.94
C PHE A 83 1.08 3.65 6.33
N ASP A 84 0.78 4.93 6.49
CA ASP A 84 0.60 5.55 7.80
C ASP A 84 -0.54 4.89 8.59
N ALA A 85 -1.66 4.60 7.93
CA ALA A 85 -2.78 3.90 8.55
C ALA A 85 -2.45 2.44 8.93
N VAL A 86 -1.72 1.73 8.06
CA VAL A 86 -1.28 0.35 8.30
C VAL A 86 -0.27 0.29 9.44
N GLU A 87 0.74 1.16 9.45
CA GLU A 87 1.73 1.22 10.51
C GLU A 87 1.07 1.51 11.87
N ALA A 88 0.18 2.51 11.94
CA ALA A 88 -0.57 2.81 13.16
C ALA A 88 -1.38 1.59 13.64
N ALA A 89 -2.05 0.89 12.73
CA ALA A 89 -2.82 -0.31 13.07
C ALA A 89 -1.91 -1.44 13.60
N LEU A 90 -0.79 -1.73 12.92
CA LEU A 90 0.17 -2.75 13.33
C LEU A 90 0.81 -2.43 14.69
N ARG A 91 1.20 -1.17 14.92
CA ARG A 91 1.73 -0.70 16.22
C ARG A 91 0.69 -0.90 17.33
N SER A 92 -0.57 -0.51 17.08
CA SER A 92 -1.64 -0.67 18.07
C SER A 92 -1.95 -2.13 18.43
N GLY A 93 -1.72 -3.04 17.48
CA GLY A 93 -1.90 -4.48 17.69
C GLY A 93 -0.66 -5.21 18.24
N GLY A 94 0.45 -4.51 18.49
CA GLY A 94 1.71 -5.14 18.90
C GLY A 94 2.37 -6.00 17.81
N LEU A 95 2.03 -5.76 16.54
CA LEU A 95 2.50 -6.51 15.37
C LEU A 95 3.59 -5.75 14.58
N TRP A 96 3.95 -4.56 15.04
CA TRP A 96 5.01 -3.77 14.44
C TRP A 96 6.39 -4.27 14.89
N VAL A 97 7.33 -4.27 13.94
CA VAL A 97 8.74 -4.60 14.17
C VAL A 97 9.56 -3.43 13.62
N GLU A 98 10.54 -2.95 14.39
CA GLU A 98 11.50 -1.94 13.94
C GLU A 98 12.55 -2.59 13.03
N TYR A 99 12.90 -1.94 11.91
CA TYR A 99 13.79 -2.46 10.86
C TYR A 99 14.87 -1.46 10.47
#